data_AF-A0A439QFM0-F1
#
_entry.id   AF-A0A439QFM0-F1
#
_cell.length_a   1.000
_cell.length_b   1.000
_cell.length_c   1.000
_cell.angle_alpha   90.00
_cell.angle_beta   90.00
_cell.angle_gamma   90.00
#
_symmetry.space_group_name_H-M   'P 1'
#
loop_
_entity.id
_entity.type
_entity.pdbx_description
1 polymer ?
#
loop_
_entity_poly.entity_id
_entity_poly.type
_entity_poly.pdbx_seq_one_letter_code
_entity_poly.pdbx_strand_id
1 'polypeptide(L)'
;MIFVPLPFVVALLLLVLLIRMLHAEQPSRPFLALIGLCILQSVLLGLRWGYGMTALRYVLPVVASGLPPIVFAGFRSLIHRSAADADSVRWLHAAPPVLMLALVLFAPALIDAAMIVIFVGYALAVLDLGRAGPDALDEARLDGAVAAHRALVIAALALCVSAFFDLAILMDFEWSRGENAAFIVSNANFLGLFLIGLTAIAAARAQPQSDAAEELETPSTAAQDREVLDRIRTLLADRKLARDENLTLSRLARRAGVPARQISGAVNRLAGKNVSQFINDFRIAEACRLLSETDMSVTAAMLESGFQTKSNFNREFRRVTSLSPASWRERSRSEALAVVARVGAKDT
;
A
#
# COMPACT_ATOMS: atom_id res chain seq x y z
N MET A 1 -0.75 0.95 -46.40
CA MET A 1 0.11 1.11 -45.20
C MET A 1 -0.57 0.41 -44.05
N ILE A 2 0.14 -0.42 -43.27
CA ILE A 2 -0.44 -1.10 -42.11
C ILE A 2 -0.73 -0.03 -41.05
N PHE A 3 -2.00 0.31 -40.83
CA PHE A 3 -2.41 1.21 -39.76
C PHE A 3 -2.43 0.43 -38.45
N VAL A 4 -1.63 0.87 -37.48
CA VAL A 4 -1.57 0.29 -36.13
C VAL A 4 -2.18 1.30 -35.15
N PRO A 5 -3.41 1.06 -34.67
CA PRO A 5 -4.04 1.87 -33.65
C PRO A 5 -3.18 2.01 -32.39
N LEU A 6 -3.07 3.23 -31.86
CA LEU A 6 -2.34 3.54 -30.63
C LEU A 6 -2.67 2.62 -29.44
N PRO A 7 -3.93 2.19 -29.22
CA PRO A 7 -4.23 1.24 -28.14
C PRO A 7 -3.50 -0.10 -28.23
N PHE A 8 -3.07 -0.56 -29.40
CA PHE A 8 -2.26 -1.78 -29.48
C PHE A 8 -0.83 -1.56 -29.00
N VAL A 9 -0.27 -0.36 -29.22
CA VAL A 9 1.05 0.00 -28.67
C VAL A 9 0.98 0.03 -27.15
N VAL A 10 -0.09 0.62 -26.58
CA VAL A 10 -0.34 0.63 -25.13
C VAL A 10 -0.49 -0.80 -24.59
N ALA A 11 -1.24 -1.66 -25.27
CA ALA A 11 -1.40 -3.06 -24.89
C ALA A 11 -0.06 -3.81 -24.87
N LEU A 12 0.81 -3.56 -25.85
CA LEU A 12 2.15 -4.15 -25.92
C LEU A 12 3.04 -3.68 -24.76
N LEU A 13 3.05 -2.38 -24.44
CA LEU A 13 3.81 -1.85 -23.31
C LEU A 13 3.34 -2.44 -21.98
N LEU A 14 2.03 -2.55 -21.79
CA LEU A 14 1.44 -3.18 -20.60
C LEU A 14 1.72 -4.68 -20.54
N LEU A 15 1.80 -5.37 -21.70
CA LEU A 15 2.18 -6.78 -21.76
C LEU A 15 3.63 -6.97 -21.31
N VAL A 16 4.55 -6.12 -21.74
CA VAL A 16 5.94 -6.13 -21.25
C VAL A 16 5.99 -5.93 -19.73
N LEU A 17 5.20 -4.98 -19.20
CA LEU A 17 5.10 -4.76 -17.76
C LEU A 17 4.53 -5.98 -17.03
N LEU A 18 3.49 -6.62 -17.58
CA LEU A 18 2.89 -7.83 -17.02
C LEU A 18 3.90 -8.98 -16.95
N ILE A 19 4.64 -9.22 -18.02
CA ILE A 19 5.69 -10.25 -18.07
C ILE A 19 6.74 -9.98 -17.00
N ARG A 20 7.21 -8.73 -16.86
CA ARG A 20 8.17 -8.36 -15.80
C ARG A 20 7.61 -8.63 -14.41
N MET A 21 6.34 -8.34 -14.17
CA MET A 21 5.70 -8.58 -12.87
C MET A 21 5.50 -10.08 -12.57
N LEU A 22 5.26 -10.91 -13.58
CA LEU A 22 5.17 -12.37 -13.41
C LEU A 22 6.49 -13.02 -13.01
N HIS A 23 7.62 -12.41 -13.38
CA HIS A 23 8.96 -12.87 -13.01
C HIS A 23 9.43 -12.36 -11.63
N ALA A 24 8.65 -11.52 -10.94
CA ALA A 24 8.99 -11.07 -9.60
C ALA A 24 8.76 -12.19 -8.56
N GLU A 25 9.59 -12.28 -7.51
CA GLU A 25 9.53 -13.35 -6.51
C GLU A 25 8.19 -13.42 -5.73
N GLN A 26 7.45 -12.31 -5.63
CA GLN A 26 6.14 -12.25 -4.96
C GLN A 26 5.16 -11.35 -5.73
N PRO A 27 4.51 -11.86 -6.79
CA PRO A 27 3.61 -11.06 -7.61
C PRO A 27 2.30 -10.77 -6.87
N SER A 28 1.91 -9.50 -6.85
CA SER A 28 0.63 -9.08 -6.29
C SER A 28 -0.52 -9.42 -7.26
N ARG A 29 -1.28 -10.47 -6.94
CA ARG A 29 -2.45 -10.94 -7.71
C ARG A 29 -3.42 -9.83 -8.18
N PRO A 30 -3.81 -8.84 -7.35
CA PRO A 30 -4.73 -7.78 -7.81
C PRO A 30 -4.09 -6.85 -8.86
N PHE A 31 -2.78 -6.60 -8.80
CA PHE A 31 -2.10 -5.78 -9.80
C PHE A 31 -1.89 -6.53 -11.12
N LEU A 32 -1.62 -7.84 -11.07
CA LEU A 32 -1.61 -8.68 -12.27
C LEU A 32 -2.98 -8.67 -12.96
N ALA A 33 -4.07 -8.81 -12.19
CA ALA A 33 -5.43 -8.73 -12.71
C ALA A 33 -5.73 -7.35 -13.31
N LEU A 34 -5.30 -6.27 -12.65
CA LEU A 34 -5.46 -4.90 -13.15
C LEU A 34 -4.77 -4.70 -14.49
N ILE A 35 -3.49 -5.08 -14.59
CA ILE A 35 -2.72 -4.92 -15.83
C ILE A 35 -3.30 -5.79 -16.94
N GLY A 36 -3.68 -7.04 -16.63
CA GLY A 36 -4.36 -7.92 -17.58
C GLY A 36 -5.66 -7.31 -18.13
N LEU A 37 -6.46 -6.69 -17.26
CA LEU A 37 -7.70 -6.01 -17.66
C LEU A 37 -7.42 -4.76 -18.51
N CYS A 38 -6.39 -3.98 -18.17
CA CYS A 38 -5.96 -2.84 -18.98
C CYS A 38 -5.47 -3.25 -20.37
N ILE A 39 -4.74 -4.38 -20.49
CA ILE A 39 -4.34 -4.93 -21.79
C ILE A 39 -5.58 -5.30 -22.60
N LEU A 40 -6.51 -6.05 -22.01
CA LEU A 40 -7.75 -6.44 -22.67
C LEU A 40 -8.54 -5.21 -23.15
N GLN A 41 -8.72 -4.21 -22.28
CA GLN A 41 -9.42 -2.97 -22.62
C GLN A 41 -8.73 -2.23 -23.77
N SER A 42 -7.40 -2.12 -23.74
CA SER A 42 -6.63 -1.44 -24.78
C SER A 42 -6.74 -2.15 -26.14
N VAL A 43 -6.72 -3.48 -26.16
CA VAL A 43 -6.95 -4.27 -27.39
C VAL A 43 -8.36 -4.05 -27.93
N LEU A 44 -9.39 -4.14 -27.07
CA LEU A 44 -10.79 -3.92 -27.48
C LEU A 44 -11.02 -2.52 -28.03
N LEU A 45 -10.37 -1.52 -27.46
CA LEU A 45 -10.44 -0.14 -27.92
C LEU A 45 -9.79 0.04 -29.30
N GLY A 46 -8.63 -0.60 -29.52
CA GLY A 46 -7.95 -0.63 -30.82
C GLY A 46 -8.78 -1.33 -31.90
N LEU A 47 -9.44 -2.43 -31.57
CA LEU A 47 -10.34 -3.14 -32.47
C LEU A 47 -11.58 -2.30 -32.83
N ARG A 48 -12.20 -1.64 -31.84
CA ARG A 48 -13.39 -0.80 -32.06
C ARG A 48 -13.09 0.42 -32.91
N TRP A 49 -12.14 1.23 -32.48
CA TRP A 49 -11.88 2.54 -33.09
C TRP A 49 -10.89 2.49 -34.24
N GLY A 50 -10.02 1.48 -34.28
CA GLY A 50 -9.00 1.33 -35.31
C GLY A 50 -9.42 0.48 -36.50
N TYR A 51 -10.18 -0.58 -36.26
CA TYR A 51 -10.67 -1.49 -37.30
C TYR A 51 -12.18 -1.41 -37.50
N GLY A 52 -12.87 -0.50 -36.82
CA GLY A 52 -14.30 -0.26 -37.00
C GLY A 52 -15.22 -1.36 -36.46
N MET A 53 -14.74 -2.19 -35.52
CA MET A 53 -15.55 -3.27 -34.93
C MET A 53 -16.62 -2.70 -33.98
N THR A 54 -17.77 -2.33 -34.52
CA THR A 54 -18.87 -1.68 -33.79
C THR A 54 -19.50 -2.58 -32.71
N ALA A 55 -19.48 -3.90 -32.88
CA ALA A 55 -20.00 -4.86 -31.90
C ALA A 55 -19.34 -4.73 -30.52
N LEU A 56 -18.09 -4.27 -30.47
CA LEU A 56 -17.35 -4.07 -29.22
C LEU A 56 -17.90 -2.95 -28.36
N ARG A 57 -18.82 -2.12 -28.87
CA ARG A 57 -19.52 -1.08 -28.09
C ARG A 57 -20.28 -1.63 -26.88
N TYR A 58 -20.70 -2.90 -26.93
CA TYR A 58 -21.42 -3.56 -25.84
C TYR A 58 -20.48 -4.21 -24.82
N VAL A 59 -19.30 -4.63 -25.25
CA VAL A 59 -18.32 -5.32 -24.41
C VAL A 59 -17.47 -4.32 -23.62
N LEU A 60 -17.10 -3.20 -24.26
CA LEU A 60 -16.21 -2.20 -23.68
C LEU A 60 -16.67 -1.64 -22.32
N PRO A 61 -17.94 -1.22 -22.13
CA PRO A 61 -18.39 -0.71 -20.83
C PRO A 61 -18.31 -1.77 -19.74
N VAL A 62 -18.68 -3.02 -20.04
CA VAL A 62 -18.67 -4.14 -19.09
C VAL A 62 -17.24 -4.39 -18.61
N VAL A 63 -16.28 -4.47 -19.53
CA VAL A 63 -14.86 -4.65 -19.21
C VAL A 63 -14.32 -3.44 -18.43
N ALA A 64 -14.61 -2.21 -18.86
CA ALA A 64 -14.14 -0.98 -18.21
C ALA A 64 -14.65 -0.85 -16.76
N SER A 65 -15.88 -1.26 -16.49
CA SER A 65 -16.46 -1.23 -15.14
C SER A 65 -15.79 -2.16 -14.14
N GLY A 66 -14.99 -3.12 -14.60
CA GLY A 66 -14.18 -3.99 -13.75
C GLY A 66 -12.92 -3.32 -13.21
N LEU A 67 -12.42 -2.24 -13.83
CA LEU A 67 -11.19 -1.58 -13.40
C LEU A 67 -11.28 -0.96 -12.01
N PRO A 68 -12.28 -0.08 -11.69
CA PRO A 68 -12.29 0.61 -10.40
C PRO A 68 -12.39 -0.34 -9.17
N PRO A 69 -13.19 -1.42 -9.21
CA PRO A 69 -13.20 -2.43 -8.14
C PRO A 69 -11.85 -3.11 -7.92
N ILE A 70 -11.13 -3.45 -8.99
CA ILE A 70 -9.82 -4.12 -8.88
C ILE A 70 -8.78 -3.16 -8.30
N VAL A 71 -8.78 -1.89 -8.73
CA VAL A 71 -7.92 -0.84 -8.15
C VAL A 71 -8.16 -0.73 -6.65
N PHE A 72 -9.42 -0.58 -6.24
CA PHE A 72 -9.78 -0.48 -4.84
C PHE A 72 -9.41 -1.72 -4.03
N ALA A 73 -9.72 -2.93 -4.54
CA ALA A 73 -9.34 -4.18 -3.90
C ALA A 73 -7.82 -4.34 -3.77
N GLY A 74 -7.07 -3.90 -4.78
CA GLY A 74 -5.61 -3.85 -4.77
C GLY A 74 -5.08 -3.02 -3.61
N PHE A 75 -5.53 -1.77 -3.46
CA PHE A 75 -5.12 -0.92 -2.34
C PHE A 75 -5.65 -1.41 -0.99
N ARG A 76 -6.89 -1.90 -0.89
CA ARG A 76 -7.42 -2.48 0.36
C ARG A 76 -6.59 -3.67 0.83
N SER A 77 -6.17 -4.55 -0.08
CA SER A 77 -5.33 -5.71 0.26
C SER A 77 -3.93 -5.33 0.75
N LEU A 78 -3.42 -4.16 0.37
CA LEU A 78 -2.16 -3.63 0.87
C LEU A 78 -2.29 -3.08 2.30
N ILE A 79 -3.50 -2.70 2.73
CA ILE A 79 -3.76 -1.96 3.97
C ILE A 79 -4.32 -2.87 5.06
N HIS A 80 -5.17 -3.83 4.71
CA HIS A 80 -5.80 -4.74 5.67
C HIS A 80 -5.46 -6.19 5.32
N ARG A 81 -4.48 -6.77 6.01
CA ARG A 81 -4.06 -8.19 5.85
C ARG A 81 -4.88 -9.20 6.66
N SER A 82 -6.03 -8.83 7.23
CA SER A 82 -6.83 -9.76 8.04
C SER A 82 -7.56 -10.77 7.17
N ALA A 83 -7.17 -12.05 7.27
CA ALA A 83 -7.70 -13.18 6.50
C ALA A 83 -9.21 -13.41 6.66
N ALA A 84 -9.84 -12.85 7.71
CA ALA A 84 -11.27 -12.98 7.98
C ALA A 84 -12.18 -12.06 7.13
N ASP A 85 -11.62 -11.01 6.51
CA ASP A 85 -12.40 -9.98 5.78
C ASP A 85 -12.40 -10.21 4.26
N ALA A 86 -11.74 -11.28 3.79
CA ALA A 86 -11.43 -11.53 2.38
C ALA A 86 -12.54 -12.22 1.57
N ASP A 87 -13.54 -12.82 2.21
CA ASP A 87 -14.61 -13.57 1.53
C ASP A 87 -15.92 -12.78 1.42
N SER A 88 -16.24 -11.91 2.38
CA SER A 88 -17.50 -11.14 2.38
C SER A 88 -17.56 -10.02 1.34
N VAL A 89 -16.43 -9.59 0.77
CA VAL A 89 -16.35 -8.42 -0.14
C VAL A 89 -16.16 -8.82 -1.61
N ARG A 90 -15.88 -10.10 -1.91
CA ARG A 90 -15.66 -10.59 -3.29
C ARG A 90 -16.88 -10.41 -4.20
N TRP A 91 -18.08 -10.60 -3.65
CA TRP A 91 -19.34 -10.41 -4.39
C TRP A 91 -19.63 -8.94 -4.71
N LEU A 92 -19.22 -8.02 -3.82
CA LEU A 92 -19.43 -6.57 -4.03
C LEU A 92 -18.53 -6.02 -5.15
N HIS A 93 -17.39 -6.65 -5.43
CA HIS A 93 -16.49 -6.26 -6.52
C HIS A 93 -16.94 -6.74 -7.91
N ALA A 94 -17.80 -7.77 -8.00
CA ALA A 94 -18.41 -8.20 -9.26
C ALA A 94 -19.67 -7.38 -9.63
N ALA A 95 -20.18 -6.56 -8.70
CA ALA A 95 -21.42 -5.81 -8.90
C ALA A 95 -21.35 -4.82 -10.09
N PRO A 96 -20.26 -4.06 -10.32
CA PRO A 96 -20.25 -3.10 -11.42
C PRO A 96 -20.26 -3.73 -12.83
N PRO A 97 -19.48 -4.79 -13.14
CA PRO A 97 -19.62 -5.51 -14.40
C PRO A 97 -21.00 -6.14 -14.62
N VAL A 98 -21.62 -6.68 -13.56
CA VAL A 98 -22.97 -7.26 -13.65
C VAL A 98 -24.02 -6.18 -13.90
N LEU A 99 -23.94 -5.05 -13.18
CA LEU A 99 -24.79 -3.89 -13.41
C LEU A 99 -24.62 -3.38 -14.84
N MET A 100 -23.37 -3.26 -15.31
CA MET A 100 -23.09 -2.78 -16.65
C MET A 100 -23.63 -3.72 -17.73
N LEU A 101 -23.52 -5.04 -17.52
CA LEU A 101 -24.12 -6.03 -18.40
C LEU A 101 -25.64 -5.88 -18.46
N ALA A 102 -26.30 -5.66 -17.31
CA ALA A 102 -27.73 -5.40 -17.27
C ALA A 102 -28.11 -4.11 -18.01
N LEU A 103 -27.35 -3.03 -17.84
CA LEU A 103 -27.58 -1.77 -18.56
C LEU A 103 -27.41 -1.94 -20.08
N VAL A 104 -26.40 -2.69 -20.51
CA VAL A 104 -26.20 -3.02 -21.94
C VAL A 104 -27.40 -3.76 -22.54
N LEU A 105 -28.06 -4.62 -21.76
CA LEU A 105 -29.20 -5.42 -22.24
C LEU A 105 -30.54 -4.68 -22.14
N PHE A 106 -30.75 -3.89 -21.09
CA PHE A 106 -32.07 -3.36 -20.74
C PHE A 106 -32.18 -1.83 -20.81
N ALA A 107 -31.09 -1.09 -20.59
CA ALA A 107 -31.12 0.37 -20.54
C ALA A 107 -29.81 1.01 -21.08
N PRO A 108 -29.50 0.88 -22.39
CA PRO A 108 -28.23 1.35 -22.94
C PRO A 108 -28.00 2.86 -22.78
N ALA A 109 -29.07 3.66 -22.70
CA ALA A 109 -28.99 5.11 -22.51
C ALA A 109 -28.39 5.52 -21.15
N LEU A 110 -28.33 4.61 -20.17
CA LEU A 110 -27.78 4.88 -18.84
C LEU A 110 -26.31 4.47 -18.69
N ILE A 111 -25.70 3.88 -19.73
CA ILE A 111 -24.33 3.34 -19.67
C ILE A 111 -23.31 4.42 -19.29
N ASP A 112 -23.34 5.56 -19.97
CA ASP A 112 -22.35 6.63 -19.79
C ASP A 112 -22.49 7.27 -18.40
N ALA A 113 -23.72 7.56 -17.97
CA ALA A 113 -24.00 8.07 -16.63
C ALA A 113 -23.59 7.08 -15.53
N ALA A 114 -23.91 5.80 -15.70
CA ALA A 114 -23.50 4.76 -14.77
C ALA A 114 -21.98 4.63 -14.72
N MET A 115 -21.27 4.79 -15.85
CA MET A 115 -19.82 4.74 -15.87
C MET A 115 -19.19 5.84 -15.04
N ILE A 116 -19.64 7.07 -15.22
CA ILE A 116 -19.17 8.23 -14.43
C ILE A 116 -19.40 7.97 -12.94
N VAL A 117 -20.60 7.51 -12.55
CA VAL A 117 -20.93 7.21 -11.14
C VAL A 117 -20.02 6.13 -10.56
N ILE A 118 -19.77 5.04 -11.31
CA ILE A 118 -18.89 3.95 -10.86
C ILE A 118 -17.47 4.46 -10.66
N PHE A 119 -16.90 5.16 -11.65
CA PHE A 119 -15.51 5.64 -11.56
C PHE A 119 -15.33 6.68 -10.45
N VAL A 120 -16.24 7.66 -10.33
CA VAL A 120 -16.19 8.67 -9.26
C VAL A 120 -16.41 8.03 -7.89
N GLY A 121 -17.37 7.12 -7.76
CA GLY A 121 -17.66 6.42 -6.50
C GLY A 121 -16.45 5.64 -5.99
N TYR A 122 -15.77 4.90 -6.87
CA TYR A 122 -14.54 4.20 -6.51
C TYR A 122 -13.35 5.13 -6.30
N ALA A 123 -13.23 6.24 -7.03
CA ALA A 123 -12.20 7.24 -6.75
C ALA A 123 -12.34 7.80 -5.33
N LEU A 124 -13.57 8.14 -4.92
CA LEU A 124 -13.87 8.59 -3.56
C LEU A 124 -13.59 7.49 -2.53
N ALA A 125 -13.94 6.23 -2.81
CA ALA A 125 -13.65 5.11 -1.92
C ALA A 125 -12.13 4.86 -1.75
N VAL A 126 -11.36 5.00 -2.82
CA VAL A 126 -9.88 4.91 -2.78
C VAL A 126 -9.31 6.07 -1.97
N LEU A 127 -9.80 7.30 -2.16
CA LEU A 127 -9.37 8.45 -1.34
C LEU A 127 -9.73 8.28 0.13
N ASP A 128 -10.93 7.76 0.43
CA ASP A 128 -11.38 7.49 1.79
C ASP A 128 -10.46 6.49 2.51
N LEU A 129 -10.06 5.45 1.79
CA LEU A 129 -9.06 4.49 2.25
C LEU A 129 -7.71 5.15 2.59
N GLY A 130 -7.35 6.23 1.88
CA GLY A 130 -6.16 7.05 2.14
C GLY A 130 -6.32 8.12 3.23
N ARG A 131 -7.55 8.47 3.64
CA ARG A 131 -7.82 9.53 4.65
C ARG A 131 -7.37 9.14 6.06
N ALA A 132 -7.27 7.86 6.34
CA ALA A 132 -6.71 7.36 7.60
C ALA A 132 -5.20 7.63 7.75
N GLY A 133 -4.58 8.24 6.72
CA GLY A 133 -3.21 8.74 6.75
C GLY A 133 -2.17 7.65 6.49
N PRO A 134 -0.88 8.03 6.41
CA PRO A 134 0.22 7.07 6.33
C PRO A 134 0.30 6.14 7.55
N ASP A 135 -0.34 6.51 8.66
CA ASP A 135 -0.33 5.79 9.94
C ASP A 135 -1.33 4.63 10.01
N ALA A 136 -2.30 4.57 9.08
CA ALA A 136 -3.25 3.46 8.95
C ALA A 136 -2.84 2.43 7.88
N LEU A 137 -1.90 2.79 7.00
CA LEU A 137 -1.18 1.83 6.17
C LEU A 137 -0.32 1.01 7.13
N ASP A 138 -0.71 -0.23 7.42
CA ASP A 138 0.01 -1.15 8.32
C ASP A 138 1.53 -0.89 8.30
N GLU A 139 2.11 -0.64 9.48
CA GLU A 139 3.51 -0.26 9.74
C GLU A 139 4.55 -1.34 9.37
N ALA A 140 4.25 -2.18 8.39
CA ALA A 140 5.14 -3.22 7.91
C ALA A 140 6.34 -2.66 7.12
N ARG A 141 6.31 -1.43 6.58
CA ARG A 141 7.44 -0.89 5.78
C ARG A 141 7.55 0.63 5.89
N LEU A 142 8.33 1.11 6.87
CA LEU A 142 8.66 2.55 7.05
C LEU A 142 9.43 3.18 5.86
N ASP A 143 9.82 2.41 4.84
CA ASP A 143 10.39 2.95 3.59
C ASP A 143 9.35 3.06 2.44
N GLY A 144 8.13 2.53 2.60
CA GLY A 144 7.13 2.42 1.52
C GLY A 144 5.80 3.14 1.76
N ALA A 145 5.50 3.58 2.98
CA ALA A 145 4.18 4.16 3.33
C ALA A 145 3.87 5.46 2.56
N VAL A 146 4.84 6.37 2.43
CA VAL A 146 4.69 7.60 1.65
C VAL A 146 4.48 7.31 0.16
N ALA A 147 5.17 6.30 -0.36
CA ALA A 147 5.04 5.89 -1.75
C ALA A 147 3.70 5.21 -2.03
N ALA A 148 3.22 4.37 -1.09
CA ALA A 148 1.90 3.75 -1.17
C ALA A 148 0.78 4.80 -1.10
N HIS A 149 0.91 5.79 -0.22
CA HIS A 149 -0.03 6.91 -0.16
C HIS A 149 -0.02 7.75 -1.45
N ARG A 150 1.17 8.06 -1.99
CA ARG A 150 1.29 8.74 -3.29
C ARG A 150 0.67 7.93 -4.42
N ALA A 151 0.93 6.62 -4.46
CA ALA A 151 0.35 5.72 -5.46
C ALA A 151 -1.18 5.66 -5.36
N LEU A 152 -1.73 5.66 -4.15
CA LEU A 152 -3.18 5.72 -3.91
C LEU A 152 -3.77 7.03 -4.43
N VAL A 153 -3.17 8.18 -4.13
CA VAL A 153 -3.61 9.50 -4.63
C VAL A 153 -3.56 9.55 -6.15
N ILE A 154 -2.49 9.04 -6.77
CA ILE A 154 -2.37 9.02 -8.23
C ILE A 154 -3.42 8.09 -8.85
N ALA A 155 -3.70 6.93 -8.24
CA ALA A 155 -4.74 6.02 -8.72
C ALA A 155 -6.13 6.65 -8.64
N ALA A 156 -6.46 7.32 -7.53
CA ALA A 156 -7.72 8.06 -7.41
C ALA A 156 -7.82 9.18 -8.46
N LEU A 157 -6.73 9.94 -8.66
CA LEU A 157 -6.66 10.97 -9.69
C LEU A 157 -6.87 10.37 -11.10
N ALA A 158 -6.27 9.22 -11.39
CA ALA A 158 -6.44 8.53 -12.67
C ALA A 158 -7.89 8.09 -12.90
N LEU A 159 -8.59 7.62 -11.86
CA LEU A 159 -10.02 7.30 -11.94
C LEU A 159 -10.87 8.55 -12.21
N CYS A 160 -10.58 9.67 -11.54
CA CYS A 160 -11.26 10.95 -11.80
C CYS A 160 -11.02 11.45 -13.23
N VAL A 161 -9.78 11.36 -13.72
CA VAL A 161 -9.42 11.72 -15.10
C VAL A 161 -10.17 10.82 -16.10
N SER A 162 -10.29 9.52 -15.82
CA SER A 162 -11.09 8.62 -16.66
C SER A 162 -12.56 9.05 -16.70
N ALA A 163 -13.17 9.32 -15.54
CA ALA A 163 -14.55 9.80 -15.47
C ALA A 163 -14.76 11.13 -16.21
N PHE A 164 -13.76 12.01 -16.21
CA PHE A 164 -13.78 13.25 -16.99
C PHE A 164 -13.81 12.98 -18.49
N PHE A 165 -13.04 12.01 -19.00
CA PHE A 165 -13.10 11.62 -20.40
C PHE A 165 -14.41 10.92 -20.77
N ASP A 166 -14.99 10.12 -19.87
CA ASP A 166 -16.32 9.54 -20.07
C ASP A 166 -17.38 10.64 -20.19
N LEU A 167 -17.31 11.68 -19.35
CA LEU A 167 -18.16 12.86 -19.47
C LEU A 167 -17.93 13.63 -20.77
N ALA A 168 -16.68 13.81 -21.20
CA ALA A 168 -16.36 14.47 -22.46
C ALA A 168 -16.91 13.70 -23.67
N ILE A 169 -16.86 12.37 -23.63
CA ILE A 169 -17.46 11.51 -24.66
C ILE A 169 -18.98 11.68 -24.66
N LEU A 170 -19.63 11.63 -23.49
CA LEU A 170 -21.08 11.84 -23.37
C LEU A 170 -21.50 13.19 -23.98
N MET A 171 -20.78 14.26 -23.62
CA MET A 171 -21.01 15.60 -24.14
C MET A 171 -20.80 15.70 -25.67
N ASP A 172 -19.79 15.00 -26.21
CA ASP A 172 -19.54 14.96 -27.66
C ASP A 172 -20.63 14.20 -28.43
N PHE A 173 -21.22 13.17 -27.82
CA PHE A 173 -22.40 12.50 -28.40
C PHE A 173 -23.64 13.40 -28.40
N GLU A 174 -23.82 14.23 -27.39
CA GLU A 174 -24.93 15.19 -27.32
C GLU A 174 -24.75 16.36 -28.30
N TRP A 175 -23.56 16.96 -28.36
CA TRP A 175 -23.33 18.17 -29.17
C TRP A 175 -22.85 17.90 -30.59
N SER A 176 -21.96 16.91 -30.79
CA SER A 176 -21.29 16.63 -32.07
C SER A 176 -21.65 15.27 -32.65
N ARG A 177 -22.63 14.56 -32.08
CA ARG A 177 -23.02 13.19 -32.47
C ARG A 177 -21.86 12.19 -32.46
N GLY A 178 -20.83 12.42 -31.64
CA GLY A 178 -19.69 11.51 -31.46
C GLY A 178 -18.58 11.64 -32.51
N GLU A 179 -18.57 12.70 -33.33
CA GLU A 179 -17.53 12.93 -34.35
C GLU A 179 -16.12 13.01 -33.75
N ASN A 180 -15.97 13.51 -32.52
CA ASN A 180 -14.68 13.66 -31.87
C ASN A 180 -14.36 12.53 -30.89
N ALA A 181 -15.27 11.57 -30.68
CA ALA A 181 -15.10 10.51 -29.69
C ALA A 181 -13.79 9.73 -29.84
N ALA A 182 -13.37 9.41 -31.07
CA ALA A 182 -12.10 8.72 -31.33
C ALA A 182 -10.87 9.56 -30.90
N PHE A 183 -10.94 10.87 -31.12
CA PHE A 183 -9.88 11.80 -30.71
C PHE A 183 -9.85 11.93 -29.18
N ILE A 184 -11.00 12.07 -28.53
CA ILE A 184 -11.13 12.16 -27.07
C ILE A 184 -10.54 10.89 -26.43
N VAL A 185 -10.92 9.71 -26.92
CA VAL A 185 -10.41 8.41 -26.46
C VAL A 185 -8.90 8.28 -26.65
N SER A 186 -8.35 8.78 -27.77
CA SER A 186 -6.91 8.72 -28.03
C SER A 186 -6.11 9.58 -27.06
N ASN A 187 -6.59 10.79 -26.77
CA ASN A 187 -5.99 11.67 -25.76
C ASN A 187 -6.11 11.09 -24.34
N ALA A 188 -7.25 10.46 -24.02
CA ALA A 188 -7.45 9.78 -22.75
C ALA A 188 -6.41 8.68 -22.51
N ASN A 189 -6.15 7.85 -23.52
CA ASN A 189 -5.14 6.80 -23.43
C ASN A 189 -3.72 7.35 -23.29
N PHE A 190 -3.39 8.44 -23.99
CA PHE A 190 -2.08 9.07 -23.87
C PHE A 190 -1.86 9.60 -22.45
N LEU A 191 -2.85 10.30 -21.87
CA LEU A 191 -2.78 10.79 -20.51
C LEU A 191 -2.74 9.64 -19.49
N GLY A 192 -3.52 8.58 -19.72
CA GLY A 192 -3.51 7.36 -18.90
C GLY A 192 -2.12 6.70 -18.89
N LEU A 193 -1.47 6.56 -20.04
CA LEU A 193 -0.11 6.02 -20.15
C LEU A 193 0.91 6.92 -19.44
N PHE A 194 0.75 8.24 -19.55
CA PHE A 194 1.61 9.19 -18.83
C PHE A 194 1.46 9.06 -17.31
N LEU A 195 0.24 8.93 -16.79
CA LEU A 195 -0.01 8.72 -15.37
C LEU A 195 0.52 7.36 -14.89
N ILE A 196 0.36 6.29 -15.67
CA ILE A 196 0.95 4.97 -15.39
C ILE A 196 2.49 5.03 -15.42
N GLY A 197 3.08 5.78 -16.35
CA GLY A 197 4.51 6.03 -16.40
C GLY A 197 5.01 6.78 -15.15
N LEU A 198 4.29 7.80 -14.72
CA LEU A 198 4.59 8.54 -13.49
C LEU A 198 4.47 7.66 -12.23
N THR A 199 3.45 6.80 -12.14
CA THR A 199 3.34 5.86 -11.02
C THR A 199 4.45 4.82 -11.05
N ALA A 200 4.81 4.29 -12.22
CA ALA A 200 5.92 3.35 -12.37
C ALA A 200 7.25 3.98 -11.96
N ILE A 201 7.51 5.24 -12.33
CA ILE A 201 8.73 5.98 -11.93
C ILE A 201 8.69 6.29 -10.43
N ALA A 202 7.56 6.74 -9.90
CA ALA A 202 7.41 7.01 -8.47
C ALA A 202 7.57 5.74 -7.62
N ALA A 203 7.03 4.62 -8.10
CA ALA A 203 7.18 3.29 -7.49
C ALA A 203 8.62 2.79 -7.60
N ALA A 204 9.27 2.93 -8.76
CA ALA A 204 10.67 2.56 -8.95
C ALA A 204 11.63 3.39 -8.08
N ARG A 205 11.32 4.68 -7.85
CA ARG A 205 12.07 5.55 -6.92
C ARG A 205 11.78 5.25 -5.44
N ALA A 206 10.65 4.61 -5.17
CA ALA A 206 10.23 4.23 -3.83
C ALA A 206 10.65 2.81 -3.44
N GLN A 207 10.88 1.93 -4.42
CA GLN A 207 11.61 0.71 -4.18
C GLN A 207 13.06 1.11 -3.86
N PRO A 208 13.59 0.74 -2.68
CA PRO A 208 15.01 0.90 -2.42
C PRO A 208 15.72 0.05 -3.47
N GLN A 209 16.32 0.72 -4.45
CA GLN A 209 17.17 0.24 -5.54
C GLN A 209 17.63 -1.21 -5.35
N SER A 210 16.75 -2.15 -5.73
CA SER A 210 17.15 -3.47 -6.21
C SER A 210 17.31 -3.26 -7.70
N ASP A 211 18.40 -3.78 -8.28
CA ASP A 211 18.76 -3.69 -9.70
C ASP A 211 19.67 -2.48 -10.05
N ALA A 212 20.77 -2.36 -9.29
CA ALA A 212 22.04 -1.83 -9.79
C ALA A 212 23.26 -2.33 -8.96
N ALA A 213 23.21 -3.56 -8.44
CA ALA A 213 24.35 -4.17 -7.76
C ALA A 213 24.25 -5.71 -7.76
N GLU A 214 24.42 -6.30 -8.94
CA GLU A 214 25.13 -7.59 -9.07
C GLU A 214 26.66 -7.40 -9.00
N GLU A 215 27.14 -6.19 -8.68
CA GLU A 215 28.54 -5.90 -8.37
C GLU A 215 28.65 -5.36 -6.93
N LEU A 216 29.45 -6.07 -6.12
CA LEU A 216 29.84 -5.81 -4.73
C LEU A 216 28.87 -6.29 -3.62
N GLU A 217 28.45 -7.55 -3.67
CA GLU A 217 28.43 -8.33 -2.42
C GLU A 217 29.90 -8.58 -2.01
N THR A 218 30.49 -7.63 -1.29
CA THR A 218 31.56 -8.01 -0.37
C THR A 218 30.89 -8.86 0.71
N PRO A 219 31.43 -10.05 1.05
CA PRO A 219 30.91 -10.81 2.17
C PRO A 219 31.06 -9.94 3.43
N SER A 220 29.98 -9.31 3.88
CA SER A 220 29.94 -8.68 5.19
C SER A 220 30.15 -9.80 6.20
N THR A 221 31.28 -9.76 6.89
CA THR A 221 31.57 -10.77 7.91
C THR A 221 30.52 -10.65 9.02
N ALA A 222 30.16 -11.77 9.66
CA ALA A 222 29.27 -11.75 10.83
C ALA A 222 29.77 -10.79 11.94
N ALA A 223 31.06 -10.44 11.95
CA ALA A 223 31.65 -9.43 12.83
C ALA A 223 31.20 -7.99 12.47
N GLN A 224 31.18 -7.61 11.19
CA GLN A 224 30.70 -6.31 10.73
C GLN A 224 29.21 -6.11 11.01
N ASP A 225 28.39 -7.13 10.78
CA ASP A 225 26.96 -7.06 11.07
C ASP A 225 26.70 -6.88 12.57
N ARG A 226 27.50 -7.54 13.43
CA ARG A 226 27.41 -7.36 14.89
C ARG A 226 27.79 -5.94 15.30
N GLU A 227 28.86 -5.39 14.73
CA GLU A 227 29.29 -4.02 15.00
C GLU A 227 28.20 -3.01 14.63
N VAL A 228 27.58 -3.17 13.45
CA VAL A 228 26.45 -2.35 13.03
C VAL A 228 25.28 -2.47 14.01
N LEU A 229 24.92 -3.69 14.41
CA LEU A 229 23.82 -3.94 15.33
C LEU A 229 24.09 -3.31 16.71
N ASP A 230 25.28 -3.48 17.27
CA ASP A 230 25.65 -2.94 18.58
C ASP A 230 25.70 -1.41 18.57
N ARG A 231 26.15 -0.81 17.47
CA ARG A 231 26.12 0.64 17.29
C ARG A 231 24.69 1.18 17.28
N ILE A 232 23.78 0.50 16.57
CA ILE A 232 22.35 0.85 16.58
C ILE A 232 21.75 0.65 17.97
N ARG A 233 22.04 -0.46 18.65
CA ARG A 233 21.54 -0.73 20.01
C ARG A 233 21.96 0.34 20.99
N THR A 234 23.22 0.78 20.91
CA THR A 234 23.75 1.85 21.75
C THR A 234 23.03 3.17 21.49
N LEU A 235 22.76 3.49 20.23
CA LEU A 235 22.01 4.69 19.84
C LEU A 235 20.53 4.65 20.24
N LEU A 236 19.91 3.46 20.23
CA LEU A 236 18.53 3.28 20.69
C LEU A 236 18.42 3.22 22.22
N ALA A 237 19.46 2.74 22.90
CA ALA A 237 19.57 2.76 24.35
C ALA A 237 19.72 4.20 24.90
N ASP A 238 20.31 5.11 24.12
CA ASP A 238 20.21 6.55 24.36
C ASP A 238 18.74 6.99 24.16
N ARG A 239 18.01 7.03 25.28
CA ARG A 239 16.54 7.11 25.38
C ARG A 239 15.91 8.23 24.55
N LYS A 240 16.67 9.27 24.18
CA LYS A 240 16.16 10.36 23.35
C LYS A 240 15.83 9.93 21.91
N LEU A 241 16.54 8.93 21.36
CA LEU A 241 16.36 8.55 19.96
C LEU A 241 15.16 7.63 19.76
N ALA A 242 14.99 6.62 20.63
CA ALA A 242 13.86 5.70 20.56
C ALA A 242 12.51 6.40 20.80
N ARG A 243 12.50 7.49 21.57
CA ARG A 243 11.33 8.34 21.83
C ARG A 243 10.99 9.31 20.70
N ASP A 244 11.89 9.53 19.73
CA ASP A 244 11.56 10.37 18.57
C ASP A 244 10.46 9.67 17.76
N GLU A 245 9.25 10.22 17.83
CA GLU A 245 8.07 9.73 17.11
C GLU A 245 8.31 9.73 15.58
N ASN A 246 9.23 10.58 15.11
CA ASN A 246 9.59 10.71 13.69
C ASN A 246 10.86 9.92 13.33
N LEU A 247 11.31 8.97 14.15
CA LEU A 247 12.49 8.15 13.87
C LEU A 247 12.25 7.26 12.65
N THR A 248 12.91 7.58 11.54
CA THR A 248 12.93 6.77 10.31
C THR A 248 14.26 6.03 10.16
N LEU A 249 14.29 4.97 9.33
CA LEU A 249 15.53 4.27 9.00
C LEU A 249 16.59 5.23 8.43
N SER A 250 16.19 6.20 7.60
CA SER A 250 17.12 7.20 7.05
C SER A 250 17.71 8.10 8.14
N ARG A 251 16.92 8.49 9.14
CA ARG A 251 17.41 9.28 10.29
C ARG A 251 18.32 8.45 11.17
N LEU A 252 17.96 7.19 11.43
CA LEU A 252 18.79 6.25 12.18
C LEU A 252 20.15 6.03 11.47
N ALA A 253 20.13 5.82 10.15
CA ALA A 253 21.32 5.70 9.32
C ALA A 253 22.23 6.93 9.41
N ARG A 254 21.65 8.13 9.25
CA ARG A 254 22.37 9.40 9.35
C ARG A 254 22.96 9.61 10.75
N ARG A 255 22.24 9.24 11.80
CA ARG A 255 22.68 9.34 13.20
C ARG A 255 23.77 8.32 13.52
N ALA A 256 23.67 7.11 12.98
CA ALA A 256 24.63 6.04 13.18
C ALA A 256 25.91 6.22 12.36
N GLY A 257 25.86 7.00 11.29
CA GLY A 257 26.93 7.08 10.30
C GLY A 257 27.06 5.80 9.46
N VAL A 258 25.98 5.02 9.38
CA VAL A 258 25.95 3.71 8.70
C VAL A 258 24.88 3.75 7.61
N PRO A 259 25.16 3.26 6.38
CA PRO A 259 24.16 3.19 5.32
C PRO A 259 22.91 2.39 5.73
N ALA A 260 21.72 2.90 5.39
CA ALA A 260 20.43 2.26 5.70
C ALA A 260 20.35 0.79 5.26
N ARG A 261 20.95 0.45 4.11
CA ARG A 261 21.00 -0.92 3.58
C ARG A 261 21.82 -1.87 4.47
N GLN A 262 22.93 -1.40 5.03
CA GLN A 262 23.75 -2.19 5.96
C GLN A 262 23.00 -2.41 7.28
N ILE A 263 22.30 -1.38 7.78
CA ILE A 263 21.43 -1.50 8.96
C ILE A 263 20.33 -2.54 8.72
N SER A 264 19.58 -2.41 7.62
CA SER A 264 18.50 -3.35 7.30
C SER A 264 19.02 -4.77 7.11
N GLY A 265 20.17 -4.94 6.44
CA GLY A 265 20.81 -6.23 6.22
C GLY A 265 21.25 -6.89 7.54
N ALA A 266 21.94 -6.15 8.40
CA ALA A 266 22.39 -6.65 9.70
C ALA A 266 21.22 -7.02 10.63
N VAL A 267 20.17 -6.19 10.69
CA VAL A 267 18.97 -6.47 11.51
C VAL A 267 18.23 -7.70 10.98
N ASN A 268 18.06 -7.83 9.67
CA ASN A 268 17.40 -8.99 9.08
C ASN A 268 18.19 -10.28 9.35
N ARG A 269 19.50 -10.29 9.08
CA ARG A 269 20.35 -11.48 9.23
C ARG A 269 20.57 -11.90 10.68
N LEU A 270 20.80 -10.95 11.60
CA LEU A 270 21.13 -11.26 12.99
C LEU A 270 19.93 -11.30 13.93
N ALA A 271 18.92 -10.45 13.71
CA ALA A 271 17.75 -10.36 14.58
C ALA A 271 16.51 -11.04 14.00
N GLY A 272 16.52 -11.44 12.72
CA GLY A 272 15.38 -12.07 12.05
C GLY A 272 14.15 -11.17 11.95
N LYS A 273 14.34 -9.85 12.05
CA LYS A 273 13.28 -8.85 12.15
C LYS A 273 13.47 -7.77 11.10
N ASN A 274 12.42 -6.98 10.84
CA ASN A 274 12.60 -5.73 10.13
C ASN A 274 13.05 -4.62 11.11
N VAL A 275 13.57 -3.51 10.59
CA VAL A 275 14.10 -2.41 11.41
C VAL A 275 13.01 -1.78 12.29
N SER A 276 11.78 -1.65 11.80
CA SER A 276 10.65 -1.11 12.58
C SER A 276 10.36 -1.97 13.81
N GLN A 277 10.27 -3.29 13.64
CA GLN A 277 10.07 -4.25 14.73
C GLN A 277 11.23 -4.18 15.73
N PHE A 278 12.46 -4.08 15.22
CA PHE A 278 13.64 -3.93 16.04
C PHE A 278 13.57 -2.67 16.91
N ILE A 279 13.19 -1.52 16.36
CA ILE A 279 13.01 -0.27 17.12
C ILE A 279 11.83 -0.39 18.10
N ASN A 280 10.70 -0.96 17.66
CA ASN A 280 9.51 -1.12 18.48
C ASN A 280 9.77 -2.03 19.68
N ASP A 281 10.64 -3.02 19.58
CA ASP A 281 11.05 -3.84 20.73
C ASP A 281 11.68 -2.97 21.85
N PHE A 282 12.50 -1.96 21.49
CA PHE A 282 13.05 -1.01 22.47
C PHE A 282 11.96 -0.09 23.05
N ARG A 283 11.05 0.39 22.20
CA ARG A 283 9.93 1.23 22.65
C ARG A 283 9.00 0.49 23.61
N ILE A 284 8.66 -0.77 23.31
CA ILE A 284 7.84 -1.62 24.18
C ILE A 284 8.59 -1.94 25.48
N ALA A 285 9.89 -2.21 25.44
CA ALA A 285 10.67 -2.40 26.66
C ALA A 285 10.60 -1.18 27.59
N GLU A 286 10.68 0.03 27.04
CA GLU A 286 10.51 1.27 27.80
C GLU A 286 9.06 1.43 28.30
N ALA A 287 8.05 1.11 27.49
CA ALA A 287 6.67 1.13 27.94
C ALA A 287 6.43 0.16 29.10
N CYS A 288 6.95 -1.07 29.03
CA CYS A 288 6.89 -2.04 30.13
C CYS A 288 7.53 -1.48 31.39
N ARG A 289 8.71 -0.85 31.27
CA ARG A 289 9.39 -0.20 32.40
C ARG A 289 8.53 0.91 33.03
N LEU A 290 7.99 1.82 32.22
CA LEU A 290 7.12 2.90 32.68
C LEU A 290 5.86 2.37 33.37
N LEU A 291 5.24 1.33 32.82
CA LEU A 291 4.03 0.72 33.40
C LEU A 291 4.28 0.00 34.73
N SER A 292 5.50 -0.48 34.96
CA SER A 292 5.89 -1.21 36.17
C SER A 292 6.46 -0.30 37.27
N GLU A 293 7.26 0.71 36.90
CA GLU A 293 7.97 1.59 37.84
C GLU A 293 7.16 2.85 38.20
N THR A 294 6.09 3.16 37.48
CA THR A 294 5.31 4.39 37.67
C THR A 294 3.80 4.15 37.66
N ASP A 295 3.04 5.11 38.17
CA ASP A 295 1.57 5.13 38.10
C ASP A 295 1.02 5.85 36.86
N MET A 296 1.85 6.09 35.84
CA MET A 296 1.42 6.70 34.58
C MET A 296 0.24 5.94 33.97
N SER A 297 -0.64 6.61 33.23
CA SER A 297 -1.70 5.91 32.47
C SER A 297 -1.10 5.11 31.32
N VAL A 298 -1.81 4.09 30.82
CA VAL A 298 -1.38 3.32 29.64
C VAL A 298 -1.17 4.25 28.43
N THR A 299 -2.05 5.24 28.26
CA THR A 299 -1.94 6.24 27.20
C THR A 299 -0.71 7.11 27.36
N ALA A 300 -0.37 7.53 28.58
CA ALA A 300 0.83 8.35 28.82
C ALA A 300 2.11 7.53 28.59
N ALA A 301 2.15 6.27 29.04
CA ALA A 301 3.29 5.37 28.79
C ALA A 301 3.47 5.06 27.30
N MET A 302 2.38 4.95 26.54
CA MET A 302 2.41 4.81 25.08
C MET A 302 3.09 6.02 24.41
N LEU A 303 2.64 7.24 24.74
CA LEU A 303 3.19 8.46 24.15
C LEU A 303 4.67 8.64 24.54
N GLU A 304 5.00 8.45 25.83
CA GLU A 304 6.38 8.56 26.33
C GLU A 304 7.34 7.51 25.77
N SER A 305 6.82 6.38 25.28
CA SER A 305 7.63 5.36 24.60
C SER A 305 7.77 5.60 23.09
N GLY A 306 7.21 6.71 22.57
CA GLY A 306 7.34 7.12 21.17
C GLY A 306 6.32 6.50 20.22
N PHE A 307 5.20 5.98 20.74
CA PHE A 307 4.07 5.53 19.92
C PHE A 307 3.02 6.63 19.78
N GLN A 308 2.58 6.91 18.55
CA GLN A 308 1.52 7.90 18.30
C GLN A 308 0.10 7.32 18.34
N THR A 309 -0.06 6.04 17.97
CA THR A 309 -1.38 5.42 17.87
C THR A 309 -1.55 4.25 18.84
N LYS A 310 -2.73 4.19 19.47
CA LYS A 310 -3.10 3.12 20.41
C LYS A 310 -3.18 1.74 19.75
N SER A 311 -3.54 1.69 18.47
CA SER A 311 -3.64 0.44 17.71
C SER A 311 -2.27 -0.21 17.51
N ASN A 312 -1.29 0.55 17.02
CA ASN A 312 0.09 0.07 16.90
C ASN A 312 0.63 -0.38 18.26
N PHE A 313 0.55 0.51 19.25
CA PHE A 313 1.05 0.23 20.59
C PHE A 313 0.50 -1.09 21.13
N ASN A 314 -0.82 -1.30 21.12
CA ASN A 314 -1.41 -2.52 21.65
C ASN A 314 -0.98 -3.77 20.86
N ARG A 315 -0.84 -3.68 19.53
CA ARG A 315 -0.41 -4.79 18.67
C ARG A 315 1.03 -5.18 18.97
N GLU A 316 1.94 -4.22 18.98
CA GLU A 316 3.37 -4.47 19.27
C GLU A 316 3.59 -4.87 20.72
N PHE A 317 2.86 -4.27 21.66
CA PHE A 317 2.90 -4.64 23.08
C PHE A 317 2.52 -6.11 23.25
N ARG A 318 1.43 -6.55 22.61
CA ARG A 318 1.03 -7.97 22.64
C ARG A 318 2.02 -8.86 21.89
N ARG A 319 2.60 -8.42 20.77
CA ARG A 319 3.63 -9.18 20.05
C ARG A 319 4.84 -9.48 20.92
N VAL A 320 5.29 -8.49 21.70
CA VAL A 320 6.50 -8.61 22.52
C VAL A 320 6.22 -9.28 23.86
N THR A 321 5.12 -8.94 24.52
CA THR A 321 4.83 -9.38 25.91
C THR A 321 3.82 -10.52 26.00
N SER A 322 3.13 -10.87 24.91
CA SER A 322 1.95 -11.75 24.87
C SER A 322 0.75 -11.26 25.70
N LEU A 323 0.83 -10.09 26.32
CA LEU A 323 -0.20 -9.53 27.20
C LEU A 323 -0.73 -8.19 26.67
N SER A 324 -1.87 -7.76 27.19
CA SER A 324 -2.31 -6.37 27.01
C SER A 324 -1.55 -5.45 27.98
N PRO A 325 -1.40 -4.15 27.68
CA PRO A 325 -0.74 -3.21 28.61
C PRO A 325 -1.40 -3.16 30.00
N ALA A 326 -2.73 -3.29 30.06
CA ALA A 326 -3.46 -3.32 31.33
C ALA A 326 -3.18 -4.63 32.10
N SER A 327 -3.22 -5.77 31.41
CA SER A 327 -2.90 -7.07 32.00
C SER A 327 -1.45 -7.16 32.47
N TRP A 328 -0.53 -6.56 31.71
CA TRP A 328 0.89 -6.46 32.10
C TRP A 328 1.05 -5.69 33.41
N ARG A 329 0.41 -4.52 33.54
CA ARG A 329 0.45 -3.72 34.77
C ARG A 329 -0.08 -4.50 35.97
N GLU A 330 -1.23 -5.16 35.82
CA GLU A 330 -1.83 -5.94 36.90
C GLU A 330 -0.89 -7.05 37.37
N ARG A 331 -0.31 -7.77 36.41
CA ARG A 331 0.66 -8.83 36.67
C ARG A 331 1.92 -8.30 37.36
N SER A 332 2.51 -7.21 36.85
CA SER A 332 3.72 -6.63 37.43
C SER A 332 3.51 -6.14 38.86
N ARG A 333 2.34 -5.56 39.16
CA ARG A 333 1.98 -5.18 40.55
C ARG A 333 1.80 -6.39 41.45
N SER A 334 1.11 -7.42 40.96
CA SER A 334 0.91 -8.66 41.72
C SER A 334 2.23 -9.37 42.01
N GLU A 335 3.15 -9.41 41.06
CA GLU A 335 4.49 -9.99 41.23
C GLU A 335 5.34 -9.16 42.21
N ALA A 336 5.29 -7.82 42.14
CA ALA A 336 5.97 -6.95 43.09
C ALA A 336 5.45 -7.14 44.54
N LEU A 337 4.13 -7.22 44.72
CA LEU A 337 3.51 -7.48 46.03
C LEU A 337 3.90 -8.85 46.59
N ALA A 338 3.97 -9.88 45.74
CA ALA A 338 4.37 -11.23 46.15
C ALA A 338 5.85 -11.30 46.58
N VAL A 339 6.74 -10.51 45.95
CA VAL A 339 8.15 -10.42 46.36
C VAL A 339 8.29 -9.73 47.72
N VAL A 340 7.59 -8.61 47.94
CA VAL A 340 7.59 -7.90 49.23
C VAL A 340 7.07 -8.81 50.37
N ALA A 341 5.99 -9.55 50.13
CA ALA A 341 5.44 -10.49 51.11
C ALA A 341 6.41 -11.62 51.48
N ARG A 342 7.21 -12.11 50.52
CA ARG A 342 8.22 -13.16 50.78
C ARG A 342 9.45 -12.66 51.53
N VAL A 343 9.84 -11.39 51.33
CA VAL A 343 10.95 -10.78 52.07
C VAL A 343 10.53 -10.50 53.51
N GLY A 344 9.33 -9.95 53.73
CA GLY A 344 8.81 -9.69 55.08
C GLY A 344 8.56 -10.94 55.93
N ALA A 345 8.30 -12.10 55.31
CA ALA A 345 8.10 -13.37 56.02
C ALA A 345 9.40 -14.09 56.41
N LYS A 346 10.57 -13.59 56.01
CA LYS A 346 11.88 -14.16 56.37
C LYS A 346 12.53 -13.48 57.59
N ASP A 347 11.98 -12.35 58.02
CA ASP A 347 12.52 -11.50 59.10
C ASP A 347 11.66 -11.56 60.40
N THR A 348 10.77 -12.54 60.52
CA THR A 348 9.96 -12.85 61.72
C THR A 348 10.19 -14.27 62.18
#